data_AF-A0A3B1BDL3-F1
#
_entry.id   AF-A0A3B1BDL3-F1
#
_cell.length_a   1.000
_cell.length_b   1.000
_cell.length_c   1.000
_cell.angle_alpha   90.00
_cell.angle_beta   90.00
_cell.angle_gamma   90.00
#
_symmetry.space_group_name_H-M   'P 1'
#
loop_
_entity.id
_entity.type
_entity.pdbx_description
1 polymer ?
#
loop_
_entity_poly.entity_id
_entity_poly.type
_entity_poly.pdbx_seq_one_letter_code
_entity_poly.pdbx_strand_id
1 'polypeptide(L)' 'MNCRYIVGATFFLFFASVVLAPPAHAYIDPGTGSYILQLFLAGLFGALYTIRLYWVRIKHFLSNLFDKKVDDE' A
#
# COMPACT_ATOMS: atom_id res chain seq x y z
N MET A 1 -25.44 -41.57 25.77
CA MET A 1 -24.16 -41.08 25.21
C MET A 1 -23.95 -39.67 25.72
N ASN A 2 -23.01 -39.47 26.64
CA ASN A 2 -23.03 -38.33 27.55
C ASN A 2 -22.62 -37.04 26.84
N CYS A 3 -23.58 -36.11 26.69
CA CYS A 3 -23.46 -34.81 26.04
C CYS A 3 -22.21 -34.01 26.48
N ARG A 4 -21.76 -34.23 27.72
CA ARG A 4 -20.53 -33.64 28.31
C ARG A 4 -19.25 -33.99 27.53
N TYR A 5 -19.11 -35.21 27.02
CA TYR A 5 -17.93 -35.60 26.24
C TYR A 5 -17.97 -35.06 24.81
N ILE A 6 -19.17 -34.89 24.25
CA ILE A 6 -19.36 -34.33 22.90
C ILE A 6 -18.95 -32.86 22.89
N VAL A 7 -19.38 -32.08 23.89
CA VAL A 7 -18.98 -30.68 24.03
C VAL A 7 -17.46 -30.55 24.23
N GLY A 8 -16.87 -31.40 25.06
CA GLY A 8 -15.41 -31.43 25.26
C GLY A 8 -14.64 -31.79 23.99
N ALA A 9 -15.11 -32.78 23.23
CA ALA A 9 -14.50 -33.19 21.96
C ALA A 9 -14.59 -32.07 20.91
N THR A 10 -15.73 -31.39 20.78
CA THR A 10 -15.88 -30.26 19.85
C THR A 10 -14.94 -29.11 20.21
N PHE A 11 -14.82 -28.79 21.50
CA PHE A 11 -13.92 -27.73 21.96
C PHE A 11 -12.44 -28.08 21.72
N PHE A 12 -12.07 -29.35 21.99
CA PHE A 12 -10.73 -29.85 21.74
C PHE A 12 -10.37 -29.86 20.24
N LEU A 13 -11.31 -30.30 19.39
CA LEU A 13 -11.11 -30.30 17.94
C LEU A 13 -10.99 -28.89 17.36
N PHE A 14 -11.80 -27.94 17.87
CA PHE A 14 -11.67 -26.53 17.51
C PHE A 14 -10.28 -25.99 17.86
N PHE A 15 -9.83 -26.23 19.10
CA PHE A 15 -8.53 -25.76 19.56
C PHE A 15 -7.36 -26.39 18.77
N ALA A 16 -7.44 -27.70 18.51
CA ALA A 16 -6.45 -28.41 17.68
C ALA A 16 -6.39 -27.84 16.25
N SER A 17 -7.53 -27.46 15.67
CA SER A 17 -7.58 -26.89 14.31
C SER A 17 -6.90 -25.52 14.20
N VAL A 18 -6.96 -24.71 15.25
CA VAL A 18 -6.30 -23.40 15.30
C VAL A 18 -4.79 -23.55 15.48
N VAL A 19 -4.35 -24.51 16.30
CA VAL A 19 -2.92 -24.75 16.56
C VAL A 19 -2.21 -25.39 15.36
N LEU A 20 -2.91 -26.21 14.57
CA LEU A 20 -2.37 -26.85 13.36
C LEU A 20 -2.54 -26.00 12.08
N ALA A 21 -2.98 -24.75 12.18
CA ALA A 21 -3.16 -23.89 11.01
C ALA A 21 -1.82 -23.70 10.25
N PRO A 22 -1.74 -24.03 8.95
CA PRO A 22 -0.53 -23.83 8.17
C PRO A 22 -0.23 -22.33 8.00
N PRO A 23 1.05 -21.94 7.82
CA PRO A 23 1.43 -20.54 7.62
C PRO A 23 0.77 -19.98 6.35
N ALA A 24 -0.12 -19.00 6.53
CA ALA A 24 -0.76 -18.29 5.42
C ALA A 24 0.22 -17.29 4.80
N HIS A 25 0.91 -17.69 3.72
CA HIS A 25 1.93 -16.88 3.05
C HIS A 25 1.40 -15.69 2.22
N ALA A 26 0.08 -15.48 2.17
CA ALA A 26 -0.56 -14.41 1.41
C ALA A 26 -1.50 -13.56 2.30
N TYR A 27 -1.12 -13.33 3.56
CA TYR A 27 -1.79 -12.36 4.40
C TYR A 27 -1.23 -10.98 4.07
N ILE A 28 -2.00 -10.21 3.30
CA ILE A 28 -1.90 -8.75 3.40
C ILE A 28 -2.50 -8.45 4.78
N ASP A 29 -1.63 -8.40 5.79
CA ASP A 29 -1.99 -7.90 7.11
C ASP A 29 -2.81 -6.61 6.92
N PRO A 30 -3.94 -6.41 7.63
CA PRO A 30 -4.72 -5.19 7.51
C PRO A 30 -3.86 -3.93 7.74
N GLY A 31 -2.79 -4.03 8.54
CA GLY A 31 -1.77 -2.99 8.69
C GLY A 31 -0.91 -2.76 7.44
N THR A 32 -0.54 -3.82 6.71
CA THR A 32 0.23 -3.73 5.46
C THR A 32 -0.57 -3.09 4.33
N GLY A 33 -1.89 -3.38 4.26
CA GLY A 33 -2.79 -2.72 3.32
C GLY A 33 -2.85 -1.20 3.52
N SER A 34 -2.98 -0.74 4.77
CA SER A 34 -2.96 0.69 5.11
C SER A 34 -1.60 1.35 4.82
N TYR A 35 -0.49 0.63 5.02
CA TYR A 35 0.85 1.15 4.79
C TYR A 35 1.11 1.48 3.32
N ILE A 36 0.63 0.65 2.39
CA ILE A 36 0.75 0.90 0.95
C ILE A 36 0.01 2.19 0.56
N LEU A 37 -1.22 2.37 1.06
CA LEU A 37 -1.99 3.59 0.81
C LEU A 37 -1.31 4.82 1.42
N GLN A 38 -0.73 4.68 2.61
CA GLN A 38 -0.02 5.77 3.28
C GLN A 38 1.23 6.21 2.50
N LEU A 39 2.04 5.27 2.01
CA LEU A 39 3.20 5.57 1.16
C LEU A 39 2.77 6.21 -0.16
N PHE A 40 1.69 5.70 -0.77
CA PHE A 40 1.16 6.28 -2.01
C PHE A 40 0.71 7.73 -1.82
N LEU A 41 -0.06 8.00 -0.77
CA LEU A 41 -0.52 9.36 -0.45
C LEU A 41 0.64 10.28 -0.07
N ALA A 42 1.61 9.81 0.72
CA ALA A 42 2.81 10.57 1.06
C ALA A 42 3.61 10.95 -0.19
N GLY A 43 3.81 10.01 -1.11
CA GLY A 43 4.46 10.27 -2.40
C GLY A 43 3.69 11.25 -3.27
N LEU A 44 2.37 11.07 -3.39
CA LEU A 44 1.50 11.94 -4.18
C LEU A 44 1.52 13.38 -3.66
N PHE A 45 1.26 13.58 -2.36
CA PHE A 45 1.27 14.92 -1.78
C PHE A 45 2.67 15.54 -1.76
N GLY A 46 3.71 14.75 -1.51
CA GLY A 46 5.10 15.20 -1.59
C GLY A 46 5.47 15.69 -2.99
N ALA A 47 5.07 14.96 -4.04
CA ALA A 47 5.29 15.35 -5.43
C ALA A 47 4.51 16.62 -5.78
N LEU A 48 3.21 16.69 -5.46
CA LEU A 48 2.39 17.87 -5.72
C LEU A 48 2.93 19.12 -5.02
N TYR A 49 3.35 18.99 -3.76
CA TYR A 49 3.93 20.08 -3.00
C TYR A 49 5.27 20.53 -3.59
N THR A 50 6.13 19.59 -3.98
CA THR A 50 7.41 19.88 -4.64
C THR A 50 7.20 20.60 -5.97
N ILE A 51 6.27 20.14 -6.81
CA ILE A 51 5.92 20.81 -8.08
C ILE A 51 5.45 22.24 -7.80
N ARG A 52 4.61 22.44 -6.78
CA ARG A 52 4.14 23.78 -6.39
C ARG A 52 5.29 24.68 -5.94
N LEU A 53 6.22 24.18 -5.14
CA LEU A 53 7.41 24.91 -4.71
C LEU A 53 8.28 25.36 -5.89
N TYR A 54 8.45 24.49 -6.88
CA TYR A 54 9.33 24.75 -8.03
C TYR A 54 8.59 25.26 -9.28
N TRP A 55 7.32 25.61 -9.19
CA TRP A 55 6.46 25.94 -10.33
C TRP A 55 7.08 26.96 -11.29
N VAL A 56 7.69 28.04 -10.77
CA VAL A 56 8.35 29.07 -11.57
C VAL A 56 9.57 28.52 -12.32
N ARG A 57 10.41 27.71 -11.65
CA ARG A 57 11.59 27.09 -12.26
C ARG A 57 11.19 26.06 -13.32
N ILE A 58 10.15 25.28 -13.04
CA ILE A 58 9.57 24.31 -13.98
C ILE A 58 9.07 25.05 -15.23
N LYS A 59 8.30 26.14 -15.08
CA LYS A 59 7.84 26.94 -16.23
C LYS A 59 9.00 27.48 -17.07
N HIS A 60 10.02 28.04 -16.43
CA HIS A 60 11.19 28.56 -17.14
C HIS A 60 11.97 27.45 -17.85
N PHE A 61 12.17 26.31 -17.19
CA PHE A 61 12.79 25.14 -17.81
C PHE A 61 12.00 24.65 -19.02
N LEU A 62 10.67 24.54 -18.91
CA LEU A 62 9.80 24.16 -20.04
C LEU A 62 9.86 25.20 -21.16
N SER A 63 9.77 26.49 -20.84
CA SER A 63 9.85 27.57 -21.85
C SER A 63 11.14 27.47 -22.65
N ASN A 64 12.27 27.31 -21.96
CA ASN A 64 13.58 27.20 -22.61
C ASN A 64 13.74 25.92 -23.45
N LEU A 65 12.99 24.86 -23.13
CA LEU A 65 12.92 23.63 -23.93
C LEU A 65 12.12 23.83 -25.23
N PHE A 66 11.11 24.71 -25.23
CA PHE A 66 10.28 25.01 -26.40
C PHE A 66 10.81 26.17 -27.26
N ASP A 67 11.58 27.10 -26.70
CA ASP A 67 12.14 28.25 -27.44
C ASP A 67 13.26 27.89 -28.44
N LYS A 68 13.81 26.66 -28.37
CA LYS A 68 14.88 26.22 -29.26
C LYS A 68 14.34 25.57 -30.52
N LYS A 69 13.71 26.35 -31.40
CA LYS A 69 13.52 26.04 -32.84
C LYS A 69 12.99 27.25 -33.62
N VAL A 70 13.86 28.21 -33.89
CA VAL A 70 13.80 29.06 -35.09
C VAL A 70 15.25 29.30 -35.53
N ASP A 71 15.90 28.23 -35.98
CA ASP A 71 17.06 28.38 -36.87
C ASP A 71 16.47 28.35 -38.28
N ASP A 72 16.04 29.52 -38.74
CA ASP A 72 15.74 29.80 -40.15
C ASP A 72 17.10 30.06 -40.85
N GLU A 73 17.58 29.07 -41.60
CA GLU A 73 18.41 29.27 -42.80
C GLU A 73 17.79 28.53 -43.98
#